data_AF-A0A6L9ES52-F1
#
_entry.id   AF-A0A6L9ES52-F1
#
_cell.length_a   1.000
_cell.length_b   1.000
_cell.length_c   1.000
_cell.angle_alpha   90.00
_cell.angle_beta   90.00
_cell.angle_gamma   90.00
#
_symmetry.space_group_name_H-M   'P 1'
#
loop_
_entity.id
_entity.type
_entity.pdbx_description
1 polymer ?
#
loop_
_entity_poly.entity_id
_entity_poly.type
_entity_poly.pdbx_seq_one_letter_code
_entity_poly.pdbx_strand_id
1 'polypeptide(L)'
;MAIVTKTIGELKDHRFFVPSYQRGYRWTEHEVTALLDDINEFSTEGGKCYCIQPLIVKCRDDGAFEVVDGQQRLTTMYIFMKIASQEIRSAVPPFELEYATRSDSANFLKSLSDDSHLDKDGNIDFYHIASAYEKIDNWFDNQPDKSVAIQELNTKIRKNVFFIWYEIPSESDPITLFTKVNLGKIPLTNAELIKALLLNKDNFSMDINKRQTEISVAWDRIEQGLRDDSFWYFLNEKEQSGTRIDMLFELLAKEKNAKLSKPISTDQNYFSFLVFLEMLNSDSNKEEFVKVLWGEVEKLYSEFRDWYSDLNKYHIIGYLISSGVKISEIFELTRGKRKSAVMKGLLEKTKEVTGKYNLTDISYDNSNDRRKIRKLLLLFNIATLVCKSEKQYRFPFDIYKGETADKIKWDIEHIHATADETAEADDNIGNLTLLDAQTNRSYQNAPFIEKRKVIIERESKGLFVPLCTKNIFLKVYSKNLSNMDIWETEDKKDYIDAMNDTLESFFKGRF
;
A
#
# COMPACT_ATOMS: atom_id res chain seq x y z
N MET A 1 28.33 -3.16 -3.47
CA MET A 1 26.98 -2.97 -4.08
C MET A 1 26.63 -1.55 -3.76
N ALA A 2 26.26 -0.72 -4.73
CA ALA A 2 25.95 0.69 -4.45
C ALA A 2 24.51 0.98 -4.87
N ILE A 3 23.71 1.50 -3.94
CA ILE A 3 22.35 1.96 -4.23
C ILE A 3 22.29 3.44 -3.91
N VAL A 4 22.15 4.25 -4.96
CA VAL A 4 22.09 5.71 -4.85
C VAL A 4 21.06 6.24 -5.83
N THR A 5 20.65 7.49 -5.70
CA THR A 5 19.88 8.18 -6.75
C THR A 5 20.85 8.91 -7.67
N LYS A 6 20.62 8.82 -8.99
CA LYS A 6 21.33 9.65 -9.97
C LYS A 6 20.32 10.33 -10.89
N THR A 7 20.31 11.65 -10.88
CA THR A 7 19.59 12.47 -11.85
C THR A 7 20.13 12.24 -13.26
N ILE A 8 19.33 12.52 -14.29
CA ILE A 8 19.81 12.43 -15.68
C ILE A 8 21.02 13.34 -15.91
N GLY A 9 21.09 14.49 -15.23
CA GLY A 9 22.25 15.38 -15.27
C GLY A 9 23.52 14.77 -14.67
N GLU A 10 23.41 13.95 -13.61
CA GLU A 10 24.54 13.28 -12.95
C GLU A 10 25.06 12.05 -13.71
N LEU A 11 24.34 11.60 -14.75
CA LEU A 11 24.85 10.58 -15.68
C LEU A 11 25.92 11.13 -16.62
N LYS A 12 26.30 12.41 -16.47
CA LYS A 12 27.34 13.04 -17.26
C LYS A 12 28.61 12.19 -17.32
N ASP A 13 29.17 12.04 -18.52
CA ASP A 13 30.43 11.35 -18.81
C ASP A 13 30.41 9.83 -18.52
N HIS A 14 29.25 9.25 -18.17
CA HIS A 14 29.11 7.81 -18.03
C HIS A 14 29.02 7.15 -19.41
N ARG A 15 29.67 5.99 -19.56
CA ARG A 15 29.55 5.13 -20.74
C ARG A 15 28.75 3.90 -20.36
N PHE A 16 27.65 3.65 -21.06
CA PHE A 16 26.81 2.49 -20.83
C PHE A 16 26.96 1.49 -21.95
N PHE A 17 27.12 0.23 -21.58
CA PHE A 17 27.24 -0.89 -22.49
C PHE A 17 26.02 -1.79 -22.39
N VAL A 18 25.27 -1.94 -23.49
CA VAL A 18 24.11 -2.83 -23.58
C VAL A 18 24.56 -4.21 -24.07
N PRO A 19 24.48 -5.25 -23.23
CA PRO A 19 25.00 -6.58 -23.54
C PRO A 19 24.09 -7.35 -24.49
N SER A 20 24.65 -8.42 -25.10
CA SER A 20 24.00 -9.19 -26.16
C SER A 20 22.74 -9.95 -25.75
N TYR A 21 22.60 -10.27 -24.46
CA TYR A 21 21.42 -10.95 -23.92
C TYR A 21 20.20 -10.04 -23.79
N GLN A 22 20.38 -8.71 -23.87
CA GLN A 22 19.24 -7.79 -23.91
C GLN A 22 18.66 -7.66 -25.32
N ARG A 23 17.34 -7.45 -25.37
CA ARG A 23 16.64 -7.14 -26.62
C ARG A 23 17.00 -5.74 -27.12
N GLY A 24 16.84 -5.50 -28.42
CA GLY A 24 16.97 -4.15 -29.00
C GLY A 24 15.96 -3.17 -28.40
N TYR A 25 16.01 -1.91 -28.82
CA TYR A 25 15.00 -0.93 -28.42
C TYR A 25 13.62 -1.31 -28.99
N ARG A 26 12.61 -1.44 -28.12
CA ARG A 26 11.28 -2.00 -28.47
C ARG A 26 10.13 -1.21 -27.87
N TRP A 27 10.41 -0.10 -27.18
CA TRP A 27 9.33 0.74 -26.72
C TRP A 27 8.49 1.24 -27.91
N THR A 28 7.19 1.23 -27.67
CA THR A 28 6.17 1.70 -28.60
C THR A 28 5.85 3.16 -28.33
N GLU A 29 5.16 3.81 -29.27
CA GLU A 29 4.68 5.19 -29.08
C GLU A 29 3.87 5.36 -27.80
N HIS A 30 3.11 4.33 -27.39
CA HIS A 30 2.33 4.38 -26.16
C HIS A 30 3.20 4.50 -24.91
N GLU A 31 4.26 3.69 -24.79
CA GLU A 31 5.19 3.74 -23.66
C GLU A 31 5.99 5.05 -23.63
N VAL A 32 6.38 5.55 -24.82
CA VAL A 32 7.08 6.82 -24.97
C VAL A 32 6.19 7.99 -24.53
N THR A 33 4.96 8.06 -25.02
CA THR A 33 4.00 9.11 -24.64
C THR A 33 3.66 9.05 -23.16
N ALA A 34 3.38 7.86 -22.61
CA ALA A 34 3.12 7.72 -21.18
C ALA A 34 4.27 8.25 -20.32
N LEU A 35 5.52 7.96 -20.68
CA LEU A 35 6.68 8.50 -19.96
C LEU A 35 6.78 10.03 -20.08
N LEU A 36 6.55 10.60 -21.26
CA LEU A 36 6.60 12.04 -21.46
C LEU A 36 5.50 12.76 -20.70
N ASP A 37 4.27 12.25 -20.77
CA ASP A 37 3.11 12.81 -20.07
C ASP A 37 3.34 12.77 -18.55
N ASP A 38 3.78 11.63 -18.00
CA ASP A 38 4.16 11.50 -16.59
C ASP A 38 5.23 12.54 -16.18
N ILE A 39 6.29 12.68 -16.99
CA ILE A 39 7.37 13.64 -16.74
C ILE A 39 6.86 15.08 -16.87
N ASN A 40 5.93 15.37 -17.78
CA ASN A 40 5.38 16.70 -17.98
C ASN A 40 4.42 17.08 -16.84
N GLU A 41 3.57 16.15 -16.41
CA GLU A 41 2.52 16.37 -15.40
C GLU A 41 3.06 16.47 -13.97
N PHE A 42 4.16 15.80 -13.61
CA PHE A 42 4.63 15.85 -12.22
C PHE A 42 5.09 17.27 -11.82
N SER A 43 4.69 17.73 -10.64
CA SER A 43 5.13 19.03 -10.14
C SER A 43 6.56 18.95 -9.58
N THR A 44 7.38 19.97 -9.83
CA THR A 44 8.69 20.17 -9.18
C THR A 44 8.58 21.04 -7.91
N GLU A 45 7.38 21.53 -7.58
CA GLU A 45 7.15 22.31 -6.37
C GLU A 45 7.48 21.49 -5.12
N GLY A 46 7.98 22.18 -4.08
CA GLY A 46 8.40 21.51 -2.84
C GLY A 46 9.62 20.60 -3.00
N GLY A 47 10.36 20.68 -4.11
CA GLY A 47 11.54 19.84 -4.35
C GLY A 47 11.22 18.41 -4.77
N LYS A 48 10.00 18.15 -5.26
CA LYS A 48 9.61 16.86 -5.81
C LYS A 48 10.47 16.47 -7.01
N CYS A 49 10.77 15.17 -7.09
CA CYS A 49 11.51 14.55 -8.18
C CYS A 49 10.76 13.33 -8.72
N TYR A 50 10.91 13.05 -10.01
CA TYR A 50 10.30 11.89 -10.67
C TYR A 50 11.32 10.76 -10.83
N CYS A 51 10.95 9.57 -10.35
CA CYS A 51 11.79 8.39 -10.46
C CYS A 51 11.39 7.57 -11.70
N ILE A 52 12.30 7.44 -12.67
CA ILE A 52 12.10 6.60 -13.86
C ILE A 52 12.37 5.10 -13.56
N GLN A 53 12.13 4.65 -12.32
CA GLN A 53 12.40 3.30 -11.84
C GLN A 53 13.92 3.00 -11.70
N PRO A 54 14.30 1.81 -11.18
CA PRO A 54 15.71 1.46 -11.05
C PRO A 54 16.44 1.26 -12.39
N LEU A 55 17.73 1.58 -12.39
CA LEU A 55 18.70 1.28 -13.43
C LEU A 55 19.75 0.34 -12.82
N ILE A 56 19.69 -0.94 -13.20
CA ILE A 56 20.60 -1.97 -12.69
C ILE A 56 21.82 -2.03 -13.60
N VAL A 57 23.01 -1.87 -13.02
CA VAL A 57 24.27 -1.83 -13.76
C VAL A 57 25.35 -2.66 -13.11
N LYS A 58 26.36 -3.04 -13.89
CA LYS A 58 27.61 -3.65 -13.44
C LYS A 58 28.79 -2.84 -13.97
N CYS A 59 29.69 -2.42 -13.09
CA CYS A 59 30.94 -1.78 -13.50
C CYS A 59 31.83 -2.78 -14.26
N ARG A 60 32.38 -2.34 -15.40
CA ARG A 60 33.30 -3.10 -16.25
C ARG A 60 34.74 -2.64 -16.04
N ASP A 61 35.69 -3.48 -16.43
CA ASP A 61 37.12 -3.19 -16.30
C ASP A 61 37.58 -1.96 -17.11
N ASP A 62 36.87 -1.66 -18.20
CA ASP A 62 37.11 -0.49 -19.06
C ASP A 62 36.52 0.82 -18.50
N GLY A 63 35.87 0.78 -17.34
CA GLY A 63 35.19 1.90 -16.69
C GLY A 63 33.80 2.21 -17.26
N ALA A 64 33.28 1.42 -18.20
CA ALA A 64 31.89 1.51 -18.63
C ALA A 64 30.96 0.73 -17.68
N PHE A 65 29.66 1.01 -17.75
CA PHE A 65 28.64 0.32 -16.99
C PHE A 65 27.85 -0.61 -17.92
N GLU A 66 27.96 -1.92 -17.72
CA GLU A 66 27.06 -2.88 -18.36
C GLU A 66 25.66 -2.68 -17.79
N VAL A 67 24.70 -2.35 -18.66
CA VAL A 67 23.29 -2.23 -18.28
C VAL A 67 22.75 -3.65 -18.14
N VAL A 68 22.17 -3.95 -16.97
CA VAL A 68 21.53 -5.23 -16.67
C VAL A 68 20.02 -5.10 -16.78
N ASP A 69 19.43 -4.01 -16.29
CA ASP A 69 18.01 -3.66 -16.47
C ASP A 69 17.85 -2.15 -16.65
N GLY A 70 16.80 -1.72 -17.38
CA GLY A 70 16.49 -0.31 -17.61
C GLY A 70 16.96 0.25 -18.95
N GLN A 71 17.41 -0.60 -19.87
CA GLN A 71 17.89 -0.20 -21.21
C GLN A 71 16.87 0.67 -21.97
N GLN A 72 15.60 0.29 -21.99
CA GLN A 72 14.58 0.97 -22.80
C GLN A 72 14.38 2.41 -22.32
N ARG A 73 14.24 2.59 -21.00
CA ARG A 73 14.12 3.89 -20.33
C ARG A 73 15.34 4.77 -20.57
N LEU A 74 16.53 4.20 -20.40
CA LEU A 74 17.80 4.89 -20.64
C LEU A 74 17.94 5.35 -22.10
N THR A 75 17.55 4.50 -23.06
CA THR A 75 17.58 4.82 -24.49
C THR A 75 16.57 5.92 -24.84
N THR A 76 15.34 5.87 -24.32
CA THR A 76 14.33 6.92 -24.54
C THR A 76 14.79 8.28 -24.01
N MET A 77 15.45 8.31 -22.83
CA MET A 77 16.06 9.55 -22.32
C MET A 77 17.18 10.07 -23.22
N TYR A 78 17.96 9.18 -23.85
CA TYR A 78 18.95 9.58 -24.84
C TYR A 78 18.30 10.22 -26.08
N ILE A 79 17.23 9.61 -26.61
CA ILE A 79 16.48 10.13 -27.77
C ILE A 79 15.88 11.51 -27.47
N PHE A 80 15.27 11.67 -26.29
CA PHE A 80 14.78 12.98 -25.83
C PHE A 80 15.88 14.05 -25.87
N MET A 81 17.06 13.73 -25.31
CA MET A 81 18.18 14.68 -25.24
C MET A 81 18.75 15.00 -26.62
N LYS A 82 18.65 14.07 -27.58
CA LYS A 82 19.00 14.30 -28.98
C LYS A 82 18.10 15.34 -29.63
N ILE A 83 16.78 15.30 -29.36
CA ILE A 83 15.85 16.35 -29.81
C ILE A 83 16.19 17.67 -29.12
N ALA A 84 16.34 17.68 -27.79
CA ALA A 84 16.69 18.89 -27.05
C ALA A 84 18.00 19.54 -27.52
N SER A 85 18.97 18.74 -27.96
CA SER A 85 20.28 19.24 -28.46
C SER A 85 20.20 19.99 -29.80
N GLN A 86 19.11 19.85 -30.55
CA GLN A 86 18.91 20.55 -31.82
C GLN A 86 18.45 21.99 -31.58
N GLU A 87 17.61 22.20 -30.57
CA GLU A 87 17.18 23.53 -30.14
C GLU A 87 18.18 24.20 -29.20
N ILE A 88 18.81 23.42 -28.31
CA ILE A 88 19.68 23.92 -27.25
C ILE A 88 21.08 23.33 -27.45
N ARG A 89 22.00 24.12 -27.99
CA ARG A 89 23.38 23.71 -28.30
C ARG A 89 24.12 23.07 -27.11
N SER A 90 23.80 23.45 -25.88
CA SER A 90 24.40 22.91 -24.66
C SER A 90 23.70 21.66 -24.10
N ALA A 91 22.54 21.26 -24.65
CA ALA A 91 21.74 20.13 -24.18
C ALA A 91 22.16 18.78 -24.81
N VAL A 92 23.43 18.61 -25.17
CA VAL A 92 23.98 17.34 -25.67
C VAL A 92 23.67 16.20 -24.68
N PRO A 93 23.36 14.98 -25.16
CA PRO A 93 23.16 13.83 -24.27
C PRO A 93 24.29 13.70 -23.25
N PRO A 94 23.99 13.54 -21.95
CA PRO A 94 25.02 13.56 -20.90
C PRO A 94 25.87 12.29 -20.87
N PHE A 95 25.42 11.19 -21.46
CA PHE A 95 26.07 9.88 -21.41
C PHE A 95 26.19 9.25 -22.80
N GLU A 96 27.00 8.20 -22.91
CA GLU A 96 27.16 7.41 -24.13
C GLU A 96 26.49 6.04 -24.02
N LEU A 97 25.97 5.54 -25.16
CA LEU A 97 25.37 4.21 -25.28
C LEU A 97 26.14 3.40 -26.33
N GLU A 98 26.59 2.21 -25.94
CA GLU A 98 27.22 1.20 -26.79
C GLU A 98 26.42 -0.10 -26.74
N TYR A 99 26.45 -0.89 -27.81
CA TYR A 99 25.71 -2.15 -27.91
C TYR A 99 26.63 -3.28 -28.37
N ALA A 100 26.56 -4.44 -27.69
CA ALA A 100 27.42 -5.59 -27.97
C ALA A 100 27.24 -6.17 -29.39
N THR A 101 25.99 -6.30 -29.84
CA THR A 101 25.64 -6.98 -31.10
C THR A 101 25.04 -6.05 -32.16
N ARG A 102 24.92 -4.76 -31.84
CA ARG A 102 24.16 -3.76 -32.60
C ARG A 102 24.91 -2.43 -32.65
N SER A 103 26.18 -2.48 -33.04
CA SER A 103 27.03 -1.28 -33.15
C SER A 103 26.36 -0.20 -34.00
N ASP A 104 25.62 -0.59 -35.03
CA ASP A 104 24.93 0.34 -35.92
C ASP A 104 23.78 1.07 -35.23
N SER A 105 23.17 0.49 -34.19
CA SER A 105 22.15 1.18 -33.37
C SER A 105 22.72 2.33 -32.56
N ALA A 106 23.96 2.21 -32.06
CA ALA A 106 24.64 3.35 -31.42
C ALA A 106 24.91 4.47 -32.43
N ASN A 107 25.34 4.12 -33.64
CA ASN A 107 25.58 5.09 -34.71
C ASN A 107 24.27 5.77 -35.15
N PHE A 108 23.20 4.99 -35.30
CA PHE A 108 21.87 5.49 -35.65
C PHE A 108 21.32 6.47 -34.60
N LEU A 109 21.47 6.17 -33.30
CA LEU A 109 21.10 7.09 -32.23
C LEU A 109 21.89 8.40 -32.29
N LYS A 110 23.19 8.33 -32.60
CA LYS A 110 24.05 9.51 -32.76
C LYS A 110 23.66 10.35 -33.97
N SER A 111 23.18 9.72 -35.05
CA SER A 111 22.77 10.39 -36.29
C SER A 111 21.37 11.00 -36.27
N LEU A 112 20.57 10.80 -35.21
CA LEU A 112 19.24 11.40 -35.08
C LEU A 112 19.32 12.94 -35.18
N SER A 113 18.63 13.50 -36.18
CA SER A 113 18.42 14.94 -36.40
C SER A 113 17.24 15.19 -37.36
N ASP A 114 16.63 16.37 -37.28
CA ASP A 114 15.50 16.77 -38.14
C ASP A 114 15.85 16.76 -39.64
N ASP A 115 17.12 17.02 -39.99
CA ASP A 115 17.61 17.04 -41.38
C ASP A 115 17.96 15.64 -41.93
N SER A 116 17.80 14.57 -41.14
CA SER A 116 18.20 13.22 -41.55
C SER A 116 17.03 12.41 -42.09
N HIS A 117 17.16 11.86 -43.30
CA HIS A 117 16.29 10.77 -43.74
C HIS A 117 16.60 9.52 -42.90
N LEU A 118 15.77 9.28 -41.89
CA LEU A 118 15.90 8.11 -41.01
C LEU A 118 15.56 6.85 -41.79
N ASP A 119 16.57 6.01 -42.05
CA ASP A 119 16.37 4.68 -42.63
C ASP A 119 15.73 3.75 -41.59
N LYS A 120 14.40 3.73 -41.56
CA LYS A 120 13.61 2.88 -40.66
C LYS A 120 13.65 1.41 -41.04
N ASP A 121 13.94 1.09 -42.30
CA ASP A 121 13.83 -0.24 -42.87
C ASP A 121 15.14 -1.05 -42.73
N GLY A 122 16.25 -0.38 -42.42
CA GLY A 122 17.56 -1.01 -42.24
C GLY A 122 17.57 -2.12 -41.17
N ASN A 123 16.90 -1.90 -40.02
CA ASN A 123 16.58 -2.97 -39.07
C ASN A 123 15.42 -2.58 -38.13
N ILE A 124 14.89 -3.57 -37.41
CA ILE A 124 13.79 -3.39 -36.45
C ILE A 124 14.13 -2.44 -35.28
N ASP A 125 15.39 -2.35 -34.86
CA ASP A 125 15.79 -1.40 -33.81
C ASP A 125 15.70 0.04 -34.34
N PHE A 126 16.08 0.30 -35.60
CA PHE A 126 16.00 1.61 -36.24
C PHE A 126 14.56 2.05 -36.36
N TYR A 127 13.65 1.14 -36.77
CA TYR A 127 12.22 1.41 -36.80
C TYR A 127 11.71 1.93 -35.45
N HIS A 128 11.99 1.22 -34.36
CA HIS A 128 11.52 1.63 -33.02
C HIS A 128 12.19 2.91 -32.53
N ILE A 129 13.49 3.09 -32.77
CA ILE A 129 14.22 4.31 -32.38
C ILE A 129 13.67 5.52 -33.14
N ALA A 130 13.46 5.39 -34.45
CA ALA A 130 12.91 6.45 -35.28
C ALA A 130 11.45 6.77 -34.90
N SER A 131 10.63 5.74 -34.65
CA SER A 131 9.26 5.92 -34.17
C SER A 131 9.21 6.65 -32.83
N ALA A 132 10.10 6.32 -31.88
CA ALA A 132 10.20 7.05 -30.62
C ALA A 132 10.68 8.49 -30.82
N TYR A 133 11.67 8.73 -31.69
CA TYR A 133 12.13 10.08 -32.02
C TYR A 133 10.99 10.92 -32.59
N GLU A 134 10.32 10.44 -33.64
CA GLU A 134 9.18 11.12 -34.27
C GLU A 134 8.06 11.33 -33.27
N LYS A 135 7.82 10.38 -32.36
CA LYS A 135 6.75 10.53 -31.38
C LYS A 135 7.06 11.62 -30.36
N ILE A 136 8.29 11.69 -29.86
CA ILE A 136 8.72 12.75 -28.94
C ILE A 136 8.68 14.10 -29.65
N ASP A 137 9.13 14.18 -30.91
CA ASP A 137 9.12 15.41 -31.67
C ASP A 137 7.69 15.92 -31.95
N ASN A 138 6.81 15.04 -32.42
CA ASN A 138 5.39 15.34 -32.58
C ASN A 138 4.70 15.72 -31.26
N TRP A 139 5.13 15.13 -30.13
CA TRP A 139 4.60 15.51 -28.81
C TRP A 139 4.95 16.96 -28.47
N PHE A 140 6.16 17.40 -28.84
CA PHE A 140 6.59 18.79 -28.69
C PHE A 140 5.93 19.75 -29.69
N ASP A 141 5.67 19.33 -30.92
CA ASP A 141 4.93 20.12 -31.92
C ASP A 141 3.50 20.44 -31.47
N ASN A 142 2.92 19.59 -30.64
CA ASN A 142 1.59 19.80 -30.06
C ASN A 142 1.58 20.72 -28.84
N GLN A 143 2.73 21.24 -28.41
CA GLN A 143 2.82 22.22 -27.32
C GLN A 143 2.58 23.65 -27.83
N PRO A 144 2.09 24.58 -26.98
CA PRO A 144 1.83 25.97 -27.40
C PRO A 144 3.06 26.67 -27.99
N ASP A 145 4.24 26.38 -27.45
CA ASP A 145 5.54 26.81 -27.96
C ASP A 145 6.53 25.66 -27.81
N LYS A 146 6.95 25.08 -28.95
CA LYS A 146 7.88 23.95 -29.02
C LYS A 146 9.21 24.24 -28.32
N SER A 147 9.80 25.42 -28.57
CA SER A 147 11.14 25.74 -28.07
C SER A 147 11.12 25.97 -26.56
N VAL A 148 10.10 26.67 -26.05
CA VAL A 148 9.90 26.86 -24.60
C VAL A 148 9.66 25.51 -23.92
N ALA A 149 8.78 24.66 -24.47
CA ALA A 149 8.49 23.35 -23.90
C ALA A 149 9.75 22.47 -23.84
N ILE A 150 10.57 22.46 -24.89
CA ILE A 150 11.85 21.74 -24.92
C ILE A 150 12.80 22.25 -23.83
N GLN A 151 12.92 23.57 -23.65
CA GLN A 151 13.77 24.17 -22.62
C GLN A 151 13.33 23.81 -21.20
N GLU A 152 12.03 23.94 -20.93
CA GLU A 152 11.43 23.61 -19.63
C GLU A 152 11.61 22.12 -19.30
N LEU A 153 11.23 21.25 -20.23
CA LEU A 153 11.27 19.80 -20.03
C LEU A 153 12.70 19.27 -19.95
N ASN A 154 13.64 19.81 -20.74
CA ASN A 154 15.06 19.46 -20.63
C ASN A 154 15.65 19.86 -19.27
N THR A 155 15.30 21.06 -18.77
CA THR A 155 15.72 21.50 -17.44
C THR A 155 15.15 20.60 -16.34
N LYS A 156 13.86 20.28 -16.45
CA LYS A 156 13.13 19.38 -15.55
C LYS A 156 13.74 17.99 -15.52
N ILE A 157 14.00 17.38 -16.69
CA ILE A 157 14.58 16.05 -16.79
C ILE A 157 15.99 16.01 -16.21
N ARG A 158 16.84 17.00 -16.51
CA ARG A 158 18.23 16.98 -16.02
C ARG A 158 18.34 17.14 -14.51
N LYS A 159 17.44 17.89 -13.88
CA LYS A 159 17.53 18.25 -12.45
C LYS A 159 16.63 17.44 -11.54
N ASN A 160 15.43 17.08 -12.02
CA ASN A 160 14.36 16.54 -11.17
C ASN A 160 13.95 15.12 -11.58
N VAL A 161 14.49 14.58 -12.66
CA VAL A 161 14.24 13.21 -13.08
C VAL A 161 15.46 12.35 -12.79
N PHE A 162 15.26 11.21 -12.13
CA PHE A 162 16.35 10.37 -11.65
C PHE A 162 16.08 8.87 -11.78
N PHE A 163 17.16 8.10 -11.83
CA PHE A 163 17.15 6.65 -11.64
C PHE A 163 17.55 6.30 -10.22
N ILE A 164 16.97 5.21 -9.69
CA ILE A 164 17.58 4.49 -8.56
C ILE A 164 18.73 3.66 -9.16
N TRP A 165 19.94 4.17 -9.03
CA TRP A 165 21.17 3.53 -9.49
C TRP A 165 21.45 2.31 -8.62
N TYR A 166 21.37 1.12 -9.20
CA TYR A 166 21.61 -0.14 -8.50
C TYR A 166 22.81 -0.84 -9.12
N GLU A 167 23.97 -0.68 -8.49
CA GLU A 167 25.23 -1.25 -8.95
C GLU A 167 25.53 -2.59 -8.29
N ILE A 168 25.62 -3.63 -9.12
CA ILE A 168 25.86 -4.99 -8.66
C ILE A 168 27.35 -5.28 -8.49
N PRO A 169 27.72 -6.14 -7.51
CA PRO A 169 29.10 -6.56 -7.33
C PRO A 169 29.71 -7.20 -8.58
N SER A 170 31.01 -7.01 -8.80
CA SER A 170 31.74 -7.54 -9.97
C SER A 170 31.66 -9.07 -10.07
N GLU A 171 31.54 -9.78 -8.95
CA GLU A 171 31.37 -11.23 -8.87
C GLU A 171 29.96 -11.72 -9.25
N SER A 172 28.98 -10.83 -9.36
CA SER A 172 27.60 -11.20 -9.66
C SER A 172 27.42 -11.54 -11.14
N ASP A 173 26.60 -12.55 -11.43
CA ASP A 173 26.19 -12.90 -12.79
C ASP A 173 25.05 -11.97 -13.27
N PRO A 174 25.30 -11.08 -14.27
CA PRO A 174 24.30 -10.19 -14.81
C PRO A 174 23.10 -10.91 -15.42
N ILE A 175 23.34 -12.06 -16.06
CA ILE A 175 22.30 -12.79 -16.81
C ILE A 175 21.29 -13.41 -15.85
N THR A 176 21.78 -14.03 -14.77
CA THR A 176 20.91 -14.56 -13.71
C THR A 176 20.05 -13.46 -13.10
N LEU A 177 20.62 -12.27 -12.85
CA LEU A 177 19.87 -11.16 -12.27
C LEU A 177 18.84 -10.58 -13.25
N PHE A 178 19.24 -10.34 -14.50
CA PHE A 178 18.34 -9.93 -15.58
C PHE A 178 17.13 -10.87 -15.72
N THR A 179 17.40 -12.18 -15.67
CA THR A 179 16.35 -13.21 -15.74
C THR A 179 15.40 -13.14 -14.56
N LYS A 180 15.92 -12.95 -13.33
CA LYS A 180 15.08 -12.84 -12.11
C LYS A 180 14.18 -11.61 -12.14
N VAL A 181 14.71 -10.48 -12.60
CA VAL A 181 13.96 -9.22 -12.69
C VAL A 181 12.85 -9.32 -13.74
N ASN A 182 13.16 -9.81 -14.95
CA ASN A 182 12.17 -9.92 -16.02
C ASN A 182 11.12 -11.01 -15.81
N LEU A 183 11.43 -12.07 -15.05
CA LEU A 183 10.43 -13.06 -14.63
C LEU A 183 9.51 -12.55 -13.51
N GLY A 184 9.63 -11.28 -13.10
CA GLY A 184 8.86 -10.70 -12.00
C GLY A 184 9.17 -11.35 -10.64
N LYS A 185 10.26 -12.11 -10.53
CA LYS A 185 10.63 -12.82 -9.29
C LYS A 185 11.21 -11.88 -8.23
N ILE A 186 11.69 -10.70 -8.65
CA ILE A 186 12.13 -9.62 -7.76
C ILE A 186 11.42 -8.34 -8.20
N PRO A 187 10.21 -8.05 -7.69
CA PRO A 187 9.64 -6.73 -7.84
C PRO A 187 10.54 -5.77 -7.05
N LEU A 188 11.04 -4.69 -7.68
CA LEU A 188 11.83 -3.66 -7.00
C LEU A 188 10.90 -2.78 -6.15
N THR A 189 10.24 -3.38 -5.15
CA THR A 189 9.38 -2.69 -4.17
C THR A 189 10.23 -1.86 -3.21
N ASN A 190 9.58 -1.02 -2.40
CA ASN A 190 10.26 -0.33 -1.30
C ASN A 190 10.99 -1.33 -0.40
N ALA A 191 10.35 -2.42 -0.01
CA ALA A 191 10.92 -3.49 0.80
C ALA A 191 12.20 -4.07 0.20
N GLU A 192 12.24 -4.41 -1.10
CA GLU A 192 13.44 -4.98 -1.72
C GLU A 192 14.58 -3.95 -1.81
N LEU A 193 14.27 -2.70 -2.15
CA LEU A 193 15.25 -1.62 -2.18
C LEU A 193 15.81 -1.31 -0.78
N ILE A 194 14.95 -1.27 0.23
CA ILE A 194 15.34 -1.06 1.63
C ILE A 194 16.13 -2.26 2.15
N LYS A 195 15.73 -3.49 1.81
CA LYS A 195 16.49 -4.70 2.16
C LYS A 195 17.90 -4.63 1.59
N ALA A 196 18.03 -4.27 0.31
CA ALA A 196 19.33 -4.12 -0.31
C ALA A 196 20.14 -2.93 0.26
N LEU A 197 19.47 -1.85 0.66
CA LEU A 197 20.08 -0.71 1.36
C LEU A 197 20.66 -1.12 2.73
N LEU A 198 19.88 -1.84 3.55
CA LEU A 198 20.27 -2.25 4.89
C LEU A 198 21.33 -3.34 4.88
N LEU A 199 21.20 -4.31 3.96
CA LEU A 199 22.12 -5.45 3.83
C LEU A 199 23.37 -5.11 3.02
N ASN A 200 23.61 -3.86 2.63
CA ASN A 200 24.81 -3.51 1.91
C ASN A 200 26.07 -3.80 2.73
N LYS A 201 27.03 -4.54 2.16
CA LYS A 201 28.29 -4.92 2.82
C LYS A 201 29.06 -3.69 3.32
N ASP A 202 29.00 -2.59 2.57
CA ASP A 202 29.71 -1.34 2.86
C ASP A 202 29.19 -0.63 4.12
N ASN A 203 28.05 -1.05 4.66
CA ASN A 203 27.52 -0.53 5.92
C ASN A 203 28.16 -1.16 7.16
N PHE A 204 28.93 -2.24 7.04
CA PHE A 204 29.40 -3.04 8.18
C PHE A 204 30.93 -3.12 8.23
N SER A 205 31.50 -2.77 9.38
CA SER A 205 32.95 -2.82 9.62
C SER A 205 33.46 -4.21 10.01
N MET A 206 32.65 -5.00 10.73
CA MET A 206 32.98 -6.35 11.22
C MET A 206 31.74 -7.27 11.19
N ASP A 207 31.97 -8.59 11.15
CA ASP A 207 30.91 -9.62 11.21
C ASP A 207 29.78 -9.47 10.16
N ILE A 208 30.14 -9.04 8.95
CA ILE A 208 29.21 -8.72 7.86
C ILE A 208 28.20 -9.84 7.63
N ASN A 209 28.68 -11.08 7.43
CA ASN A 209 27.82 -12.23 7.16
C ASN A 209 26.84 -12.52 8.30
N LYS A 210 27.29 -12.40 9.56
CA LYS A 210 26.46 -12.67 10.73
C LYS A 210 25.32 -11.67 10.82
N ARG A 211 25.62 -10.37 10.70
CA ARG A 211 24.61 -9.30 10.78
C ARG A 211 23.60 -9.34 9.64
N GLN A 212 24.08 -9.57 8.42
CA GLN A 212 23.20 -9.75 7.27
C GLN A 212 22.26 -10.94 7.45
N THR A 213 22.76 -12.03 8.04
CA THR A 213 21.95 -13.22 8.35
C THR A 213 20.90 -12.91 9.42
N GLU A 214 21.27 -12.24 10.51
CA GLU A 214 20.35 -11.86 11.58
C GLU A 214 19.19 -11.00 11.06
N ILE A 215 19.50 -9.95 10.28
CA ILE A 215 18.48 -9.09 9.68
C ILE A 215 17.59 -9.89 8.72
N SER A 216 18.18 -10.74 7.87
CA SER A 216 17.42 -11.54 6.89
C SER A 216 16.45 -12.51 7.56
N VAL A 217 16.88 -13.22 8.61
CA VAL A 217 16.02 -14.14 9.37
C VAL A 217 14.89 -13.38 10.09
N ALA A 218 15.22 -12.26 10.72
CA ALA A 218 14.23 -11.42 11.40
C ALA A 218 13.22 -10.83 10.41
N TRP A 219 13.67 -10.44 9.22
CA TRP A 219 12.82 -9.96 8.12
C TRP A 219 11.81 -11.01 7.69
N ASP A 220 12.27 -12.22 7.39
CA ASP A 220 11.40 -13.31 6.94
C ASP A 220 10.35 -13.67 8.00
N ARG A 221 10.74 -13.65 9.28
CA ARG A 221 9.83 -13.85 10.42
C ARG A 221 8.75 -12.75 10.49
N ILE A 222 9.13 -11.49 10.30
CA ILE A 222 8.20 -10.36 10.32
C ILE A 222 7.23 -10.46 9.15
N GLU A 223 7.75 -10.69 7.93
CA GLU A 223 6.93 -10.86 6.73
C GLU A 223 5.96 -12.04 6.87
N GLN A 224 6.42 -13.20 7.37
CA GLN A 224 5.55 -14.34 7.64
C GLN A 224 4.45 -14.02 8.66
N GLY A 225 4.78 -13.27 9.71
CA GLY A 225 3.80 -12.85 10.71
C GLY A 225 2.77 -11.88 10.14
N LEU A 226 3.19 -10.94 9.29
CA LEU A 226 2.30 -10.02 8.58
C LEU A 226 1.45 -10.73 7.52
N ARG A 227 1.90 -11.87 7.00
CA ARG A 227 1.12 -12.72 6.08
C ARG A 227 -0.03 -13.49 6.75
N ASP A 228 -0.09 -13.52 8.08
CA ASP A 228 -1.28 -14.01 8.78
C ASP A 228 -2.45 -13.03 8.56
N ASP A 229 -3.50 -13.46 7.86
CA ASP A 229 -4.62 -12.59 7.48
C ASP A 229 -5.34 -12.01 8.71
N SER A 230 -5.53 -12.81 9.76
CA SER A 230 -6.15 -12.34 10.99
C SER A 230 -5.34 -11.20 11.64
N PHE A 231 -4.01 -11.26 11.60
CA PHE A 231 -3.13 -10.18 12.06
C PHE A 231 -3.11 -8.99 11.08
N TRP A 232 -3.05 -9.24 9.77
CA TRP A 232 -3.01 -8.20 8.75
C TRP A 232 -4.27 -7.34 8.75
N TYR A 233 -5.44 -7.96 8.64
CA TYR A 233 -6.72 -7.26 8.63
C TYR A 233 -7.12 -6.70 9.99
N PHE A 234 -6.46 -7.10 11.07
CA PHE A 234 -6.56 -6.34 12.32
C PHE A 234 -6.00 -4.92 12.14
N LEU A 235 -4.83 -4.79 11.51
CA LEU A 235 -4.13 -3.52 11.30
C LEU A 235 -4.56 -2.74 10.05
N ASN A 236 -5.03 -3.45 9.02
CA ASN A 236 -5.31 -2.90 7.70
C ASN A 236 -6.76 -3.11 7.28
N GLU A 237 -7.25 -2.25 6.38
CA GLU A 237 -8.57 -2.41 5.77
C GLU A 237 -8.54 -3.24 4.49
N LYS A 238 -7.42 -3.19 3.76
CA LYS A 238 -7.30 -3.76 2.42
C LYS A 238 -6.12 -4.70 2.34
N GLU A 239 -6.19 -5.59 1.36
CA GLU A 239 -5.02 -6.36 0.96
C GLU A 239 -3.98 -5.45 0.31
N GLN A 240 -2.70 -5.82 0.44
CA GLN A 240 -1.62 -5.11 -0.22
C GLN A 240 -1.00 -6.00 -1.29
N SER A 241 -0.78 -5.44 -2.48
CA SER A 241 0.04 -6.08 -3.50
C SER A 241 1.52 -6.04 -3.08
N GLY A 242 2.17 -7.20 -3.02
CA GLY A 242 3.60 -7.33 -2.74
C GLY A 242 3.91 -7.76 -1.30
N THR A 243 4.94 -7.16 -0.71
CA THR A 243 5.47 -7.49 0.63
C THR A 243 4.76 -6.71 1.72
N ARG A 244 4.17 -7.39 2.70
CA ARG A 244 3.39 -6.73 3.76
C ARG A 244 4.26 -5.93 4.75
N ILE A 245 5.56 -6.24 4.84
CA ILE A 245 6.52 -5.44 5.62
C ILE A 245 6.64 -3.97 5.16
N ASP A 246 6.27 -3.66 3.91
CA ASP A 246 6.26 -2.27 3.39
C ASP A 246 5.43 -1.33 4.28
N MET A 247 4.35 -1.81 4.91
CA MET A 247 3.55 -1.03 5.86
C MET A 247 4.40 -0.50 7.03
N LEU A 248 5.30 -1.33 7.57
CA LEU A 248 6.17 -0.92 8.68
C LEU A 248 7.13 0.18 8.22
N PHE A 249 7.72 0.02 7.04
CA PHE A 249 8.61 1.02 6.45
C PHE A 249 7.89 2.32 6.16
N GLU A 250 6.66 2.28 5.65
CA GLU A 250 5.87 3.47 5.37
C GLU A 250 5.56 4.27 6.65
N LEU A 251 5.16 3.59 7.73
CA LEU A 251 4.90 4.23 9.02
C LEU A 251 6.16 4.88 9.59
N LEU A 252 7.28 4.16 9.61
CA LEU A 252 8.55 4.69 10.10
C LEU A 252 9.05 5.84 9.22
N ALA A 253 8.98 5.69 7.90
CA ALA A 253 9.39 6.74 6.97
C ALA A 253 8.58 8.02 7.17
N LYS A 254 7.26 7.94 7.37
CA LYS A 254 6.43 9.13 7.69
C LYS A 254 6.91 9.84 8.96
N GLU A 255 7.21 9.09 10.03
CA GLU A 255 7.73 9.65 11.29
C GLU A 255 9.11 10.30 11.12
N LYS A 256 9.99 9.69 10.32
CA LYS A 256 11.35 10.18 10.08
C LYS A 256 11.40 11.34 9.11
N ASN A 257 10.56 11.34 8.08
CA ASN A 257 10.48 12.37 7.07
C ASN A 257 10.20 13.75 7.67
N ALA A 258 9.38 13.80 8.74
CA ALA A 258 9.10 15.01 9.50
C ALA A 258 10.34 15.62 10.19
N LYS A 259 11.43 14.85 10.33
CA LYS A 259 12.69 15.27 10.95
C LYS A 259 13.78 15.62 9.93
N LEU A 260 13.53 15.40 8.64
CA LEU A 260 14.48 15.76 7.59
C LEU A 260 14.54 17.27 7.40
N SER A 261 15.73 17.77 7.05
CA SER A 261 15.92 19.18 6.68
C SER A 261 15.14 19.55 5.42
N LYS A 262 15.00 18.59 4.49
CA LYS A 262 14.15 18.67 3.29
C LYS A 262 13.24 17.44 3.25
N PRO A 263 11.98 17.56 3.69
CA PRO A 263 11.03 16.47 3.63
C PRO A 263 10.77 16.02 2.19
N ILE A 264 10.72 14.70 2.00
CA ILE A 264 10.34 14.06 0.74
C ILE A 264 8.81 13.99 0.68
N SER A 265 8.23 14.14 -0.50
CA SER A 265 6.78 14.14 -0.65
C SER A 265 6.21 12.73 -0.46
N THR A 266 5.12 12.60 0.30
CA THR A 266 4.55 11.29 0.67
C THR A 266 3.86 10.55 -0.49
N ASP A 267 3.52 11.27 -1.56
CA ASP A 267 3.00 10.73 -2.83
C ASP A 267 4.12 10.29 -3.78
N GLN A 268 5.39 10.50 -3.43
CA GLN A 268 6.50 10.15 -4.29
C GLN A 268 6.70 8.63 -4.36
N ASN A 269 6.88 8.11 -5.57
CA ASN A 269 7.25 6.70 -5.77
C ASN A 269 8.49 6.35 -4.96
N TYR A 270 8.47 5.20 -4.31
CA TYR A 270 9.54 4.73 -3.42
C TYR A 270 9.80 5.63 -2.20
N PHE A 271 8.78 6.36 -1.73
CA PHE A 271 8.86 7.27 -0.57
C PHE A 271 9.67 6.70 0.60
N SER A 272 9.30 5.51 1.10
CA SER A 272 9.94 4.92 2.27
C SER A 272 11.42 4.66 2.05
N PHE A 273 11.78 4.12 0.90
CA PHE A 273 13.17 3.91 0.51
C PHE A 273 13.95 5.22 0.45
N LEU A 274 13.39 6.24 -0.21
CA LEU A 274 14.06 7.54 -0.40
C LEU A 274 14.31 8.25 0.93
N VAL A 275 13.36 8.18 1.88
CA VAL A 275 13.55 8.72 3.24
C VAL A 275 14.72 8.05 3.93
N PHE A 276 14.78 6.72 3.93
CA PHE A 276 15.88 6.01 4.60
C PHE A 276 17.22 6.19 3.87
N LEU A 277 17.22 6.31 2.55
CA LEU A 277 18.43 6.60 1.77
C LEU A 277 18.99 7.98 2.14
N GLU A 278 18.15 9.02 2.18
CA GLU A 278 18.58 10.38 2.55
C GLU A 278 19.15 10.42 3.97
N MET A 279 18.50 9.73 4.92
CA MET A 279 19.00 9.62 6.28
C MET A 279 20.34 8.87 6.36
N LEU A 280 20.48 7.74 5.66
CA LEU A 280 21.71 6.96 5.63
C LEU A 280 22.86 7.77 5.03
N ASN A 281 22.60 8.53 3.97
CA ASN A 281 23.60 9.38 3.31
C ASN A 281 24.03 10.55 4.20
N SER A 282 23.13 11.05 5.05
CA SER A 282 23.40 12.13 5.99
C SER A 282 24.10 11.67 7.28
N ASP A 283 24.10 10.36 7.58
CA ASP A 283 24.69 9.81 8.79
C ASP A 283 26.18 9.51 8.63
N SER A 284 26.98 9.95 9.59
CA SER A 284 28.42 9.67 9.66
C SER A 284 28.74 8.20 9.95
N ASN A 285 27.84 7.47 10.62
CA ASN A 285 28.03 6.08 11.00
C ASN A 285 26.90 5.20 10.45
N LYS A 286 27.10 4.73 9.22
CA LYS A 286 26.17 3.85 8.50
C LYS A 286 25.83 2.58 9.27
N GLU A 287 26.79 2.02 9.99
CA GLU A 287 26.60 0.77 10.74
C GLU A 287 25.62 0.95 11.90
N GLU A 288 25.80 2.00 12.69
CA GLU A 288 24.90 2.32 13.81
C GLU A 288 23.53 2.76 13.28
N PHE A 289 23.48 3.51 12.17
CA PHE A 289 22.22 3.85 11.52
C PHE A 289 21.40 2.60 11.15
N VAL A 290 22.01 1.63 10.46
CA VAL A 290 21.33 0.39 10.04
C VAL A 290 20.82 -0.37 11.27
N LYS A 291 21.63 -0.47 12.32
CA LYS A 291 21.26 -1.13 13.57
C LYS A 291 20.08 -0.44 14.27
N VAL A 292 20.10 0.89 14.34
CA VAL A 292 19.02 1.69 14.95
C VAL A 292 17.73 1.56 14.14
N LEU A 293 17.81 1.75 12.82
CA LEU A 293 16.65 1.66 11.93
C LEU A 293 16.02 0.27 11.97
N TRP A 294 16.82 -0.80 11.91
CA TRP A 294 16.29 -2.16 12.02
C TRP A 294 15.68 -2.45 13.40
N GLY A 295 16.32 -1.97 14.47
CA GLY A 295 15.77 -2.07 15.83
C GLY A 295 14.41 -1.37 15.97
N GLU A 296 14.20 -0.25 15.26
CA GLU A 296 12.90 0.43 15.20
C GLU A 296 11.85 -0.37 14.44
N VAL A 297 12.22 -1.06 13.35
CA VAL A 297 11.32 -1.98 12.63
C VAL A 297 10.87 -3.12 13.53
N GLU A 298 11.80 -3.78 14.23
CA GLU A 298 11.47 -4.86 15.16
C GLU A 298 10.62 -4.38 16.33
N LYS A 299 10.91 -3.18 16.86
CA LYS A 299 10.13 -2.57 17.93
C LYS A 299 8.70 -2.24 17.49
N LEU A 300 8.54 -1.69 16.28
CA LEU A 300 7.22 -1.39 15.71
C LEU A 300 6.41 -2.68 15.50
N TYR A 301 7.02 -3.71 14.91
CA TYR A 301 6.38 -5.00 14.78
C TYR A 301 5.97 -5.60 16.13
N SER A 302 6.84 -5.51 17.13
CA SER A 302 6.57 -5.98 18.50
C SER A 302 5.41 -5.20 19.16
N GLU A 303 5.32 -3.88 18.93
CA GLU A 303 4.20 -3.05 19.40
C GLU A 303 2.87 -3.55 18.81
N PHE A 304 2.82 -3.86 17.50
CA PHE A 304 1.62 -4.44 16.89
C PHE A 304 1.29 -5.83 17.41
N ARG A 305 2.30 -6.67 17.69
CA ARG A 305 2.09 -7.99 18.32
C ARG A 305 1.54 -7.87 19.75
N ASP A 306 1.96 -6.86 20.52
CA ASP A 306 1.38 -6.55 21.83
C ASP A 306 -0.09 -6.15 21.72
N TRP A 307 -0.43 -5.30 20.74
CA TRP A 307 -1.84 -4.92 20.50
C TRP A 307 -2.71 -6.11 20.09
N TYR A 308 -2.17 -7.01 19.28
CA TYR A 308 -2.89 -8.19 18.81
C TYR A 308 -3.03 -9.30 19.87
N SER A 309 -2.05 -9.42 20.77
CA SER A 309 -2.05 -10.45 21.82
C SER A 309 -2.94 -10.10 23.01
N ASP A 310 -3.06 -8.83 23.39
CA ASP A 310 -4.02 -8.38 24.40
C ASP A 310 -5.42 -8.26 23.78
N LEU A 311 -6.35 -9.13 24.19
CA LEU A 311 -7.68 -9.20 23.58
C LEU A 311 -8.49 -7.91 23.66
N ASN A 312 -8.39 -7.18 24.78
CA ASN A 312 -9.09 -5.92 24.91
C ASN A 312 -8.52 -4.89 23.92
N LYS A 313 -7.19 -4.80 23.79
CA LYS A 313 -6.56 -3.95 22.77
C LYS A 313 -6.95 -4.40 21.38
N TYR A 314 -6.88 -5.69 21.07
CA TYR A 314 -7.25 -6.27 19.78
C TYR A 314 -8.65 -5.85 19.35
N HIS A 315 -9.66 -6.03 20.21
CA HIS A 315 -11.04 -5.69 19.88
C HIS A 315 -11.23 -4.18 19.70
N ILE A 316 -10.70 -3.36 20.62
CA ILE A 316 -10.91 -1.91 20.60
C ILE A 316 -10.12 -1.25 19.46
N ILE A 317 -8.83 -1.57 19.30
CA ILE A 317 -8.00 -1.06 18.21
C ILE A 317 -8.54 -1.53 16.87
N GLY A 318 -8.94 -2.81 16.76
CA GLY A 318 -9.52 -3.35 15.55
C GLY A 318 -10.83 -2.64 15.16
N TYR A 319 -11.68 -2.29 16.13
CA TYR A 319 -12.86 -1.44 15.90
C TYR A 319 -12.48 -0.03 15.40
N LEU A 320 -11.52 0.63 16.04
CA LEU A 320 -11.07 1.97 15.67
C LEU A 320 -10.54 2.01 14.23
N ILE A 321 -9.66 1.06 13.89
CA ILE A 321 -9.11 0.92 12.53
C ILE A 321 -10.24 0.63 11.54
N SER A 322 -11.15 -0.31 11.84
CA SER A 322 -12.33 -0.61 11.00
C SER A 322 -13.27 0.58 10.81
N SER A 323 -13.16 1.59 11.66
CA SER A 323 -14.00 2.80 11.65
C SER A 323 -13.30 4.00 10.99
N GLY A 324 -12.10 3.80 10.45
CA GLY A 324 -11.31 4.79 9.71
C GLY A 324 -10.26 5.56 10.53
N VAL A 325 -9.97 5.15 11.76
CA VAL A 325 -8.94 5.79 12.59
C VAL A 325 -7.55 5.35 12.12
N LYS A 326 -6.64 6.32 11.91
CA LYS A 326 -5.29 6.02 11.45
C LYS A 326 -4.43 5.45 12.58
N ILE A 327 -3.50 4.56 12.25
CA ILE A 327 -2.55 3.98 13.21
C ILE A 327 -1.74 5.08 13.94
N SER A 328 -1.42 6.19 13.27
CA SER A 328 -0.73 7.34 13.89
C SER A 328 -1.51 7.93 15.07
N GLU A 329 -2.83 8.04 14.97
CA GLU A 329 -3.68 8.50 16.08
C GLU A 329 -3.69 7.48 17.23
N ILE A 330 -3.59 6.19 16.92
CA ILE A 330 -3.53 5.14 17.94
C ILE A 330 -2.19 5.19 18.68
N PHE A 331 -1.07 5.48 17.99
CA PHE A 331 0.22 5.70 18.64
C PHE A 331 0.19 6.83 19.66
N GLU A 332 -0.51 7.93 19.38
CA GLU A 332 -0.70 9.04 20.32
C GLU A 332 -1.46 8.61 21.59
N LEU A 333 -2.28 7.56 21.50
CA LEU A 333 -3.03 7.00 22.62
C LEU A 333 -2.26 5.93 23.40
N THR A 334 -1.35 5.20 22.76
CA THR A 334 -0.64 4.05 23.36
C THR A 334 0.75 4.41 23.86
N ARG A 335 1.56 5.14 23.08
CA ARG A 335 2.99 5.32 23.33
C ARG A 335 3.24 6.25 24.51
N GLY A 336 4.21 5.88 25.36
CA GLY A 336 4.61 6.67 26.53
C GLY A 336 3.57 6.74 27.66
N LYS A 337 2.46 5.98 27.57
CA LYS A 337 1.38 5.99 28.58
C LYS A 337 1.33 4.69 29.39
N ARG A 338 0.84 4.79 30.62
CA ARG A 338 0.57 3.63 31.49
C ARG A 338 -0.64 2.84 30.97
N LYS A 339 -0.70 1.52 31.23
CA LYS A 339 -1.77 0.63 30.76
C LYS A 339 -3.18 1.16 31.02
N SER A 340 -3.46 1.70 32.20
CA SER A 340 -4.77 2.27 32.54
C SER A 340 -5.12 3.52 31.71
N ALA A 341 -4.14 4.39 31.46
CA ALA A 341 -4.32 5.58 30.63
C ALA A 341 -4.51 5.23 29.15
N VAL A 342 -3.82 4.18 28.66
CA VAL A 342 -4.01 3.65 27.31
C VAL A 342 -5.44 3.17 27.13
N MET A 343 -5.94 2.30 28.01
CA MET A 343 -7.30 1.79 27.92
C MET A 343 -8.36 2.90 27.97
N LYS A 344 -8.18 3.87 28.89
CA LYS A 344 -9.07 5.04 28.96
C LYS A 344 -9.07 5.83 27.65
N GLY A 345 -7.89 6.14 27.10
CA GLY A 345 -7.77 6.89 25.85
C GLY A 345 -8.38 6.16 24.65
N LEU A 346 -8.20 4.84 24.56
CA LEU A 346 -8.82 4.03 23.52
C LEU A 346 -10.36 4.03 23.61
N LEU A 347 -10.92 3.92 24.82
CA LEU A 347 -12.37 4.00 25.05
C LEU A 347 -12.93 5.39 24.73
N GLU A 348 -12.21 6.46 25.10
CA GLU A 348 -12.59 7.84 24.77
C GLU A 348 -12.60 8.07 23.26
N LYS A 349 -11.56 7.64 22.54
CA LYS A 349 -11.51 7.72 21.08
C LYS A 349 -12.61 6.86 20.43
N THR A 350 -12.91 5.70 21.00
CA THR A 350 -14.02 4.85 20.55
C THR A 350 -15.36 5.59 20.66
N LYS A 351 -15.58 6.32 21.76
CA LYS A 351 -16.78 7.12 21.96
C LYS A 351 -16.86 8.29 20.97
N GLU A 352 -15.74 8.98 20.71
CA GLU A 352 -15.63 10.05 19.73
C GLU A 352 -15.99 9.57 18.30
N VAL A 353 -15.38 8.46 17.87
CA VAL A 353 -15.54 7.91 16.51
C VAL A 353 -16.93 7.35 16.26
N THR A 354 -17.56 6.80 17.31
CA THR A 354 -18.94 6.33 17.26
C THR A 354 -19.93 7.50 17.25
N GLY A 355 -19.56 8.62 17.88
CA GLY A 355 -20.39 9.80 18.00
C GLY A 355 -21.51 9.63 19.02
N LYS A 356 -22.34 10.68 19.17
CA LYS A 356 -23.59 10.57 19.95
C LYS A 356 -24.57 9.71 19.17
N TYR A 357 -25.18 8.76 19.86
CA TYR A 357 -26.25 7.92 19.34
C TYR A 357 -27.47 8.03 20.26
N ASN A 358 -28.66 8.10 19.66
CA ASN A 358 -29.90 7.80 20.36
C ASN A 358 -30.49 6.55 19.70
N LEU A 359 -30.50 5.43 20.41
CA LEU A 359 -30.97 4.15 19.87
C LEU A 359 -32.48 4.17 19.58
N THR A 360 -33.25 5.04 20.24
CA THR A 360 -34.71 5.12 20.01
C THR A 360 -35.06 5.87 18.73
N ASP A 361 -34.20 6.78 18.26
CA ASP A 361 -34.53 7.74 17.19
C ASP A 361 -33.70 7.50 15.92
N ILE A 362 -32.76 6.56 15.93
CA ILE A 362 -31.92 6.27 14.76
C ILE A 362 -32.68 5.37 13.78
N SER A 363 -32.83 5.85 12.55
CA SER A 363 -33.51 5.15 11.44
C SER A 363 -32.56 4.97 10.24
N TYR A 364 -32.75 3.87 9.52
CA TYR A 364 -31.93 3.44 8.38
C TYR A 364 -32.09 4.29 7.09
N ASP A 365 -33.23 4.99 6.93
CA ASP A 365 -33.61 5.72 5.71
C ASP A 365 -32.65 6.83 5.23
N ASN A 366 -31.68 7.25 6.05
CA ASN A 366 -30.72 8.29 5.70
C ASN A 366 -29.32 7.70 5.46
N SER A 367 -28.69 8.02 4.32
CA SER A 367 -27.39 7.46 3.92
C SER A 367 -26.26 7.73 4.92
N ASN A 368 -26.30 8.87 5.63
CA ASN A 368 -25.36 9.17 6.71
C ASN A 368 -25.60 8.31 7.95
N ASP A 369 -26.84 7.92 8.20
CA ASP A 369 -27.22 7.12 9.36
C ASP A 369 -26.92 5.64 9.13
N ARG A 370 -26.97 5.14 7.88
CA ARG A 370 -26.50 3.79 7.53
C ARG A 370 -25.05 3.51 7.95
N ARG A 371 -24.13 4.46 7.73
CA ARG A 371 -22.72 4.32 8.13
C ARG A 371 -22.57 4.32 9.67
N LYS A 372 -23.33 5.17 10.36
CA LYS A 372 -23.34 5.21 11.84
C LYS A 372 -23.92 3.94 12.42
N ILE A 373 -25.05 3.44 11.90
CA ILE A 373 -25.69 2.19 12.31
C ILE A 373 -24.70 1.03 12.14
N ARG A 374 -24.01 0.93 11.00
CA ARG A 374 -23.00 -0.12 10.80
C ARG A 374 -21.87 -0.06 11.84
N LYS A 375 -21.33 1.13 12.11
CA LYS A 375 -20.30 1.32 13.16
C LYS A 375 -20.83 0.90 14.53
N LEU A 376 -22.06 1.30 14.87
CA LEU A 376 -22.68 0.99 16.14
C LEU A 376 -22.97 -0.51 16.32
N LEU A 377 -23.48 -1.19 15.29
CA LEU A 377 -23.71 -2.63 15.32
C LEU A 377 -22.38 -3.42 15.43
N LEU A 378 -21.33 -2.97 14.75
CA LEU A 378 -19.99 -3.52 14.93
C LEU A 378 -19.49 -3.30 16.36
N LEU A 379 -19.62 -2.07 16.88
CA LEU A 379 -19.24 -1.75 18.26
C LEU A 379 -20.01 -2.62 19.25
N PHE A 380 -21.30 -2.86 19.05
CA PHE A 380 -22.09 -3.69 19.94
C PHE A 380 -21.58 -5.14 19.97
N ASN A 381 -21.18 -5.70 18.82
CA ASN A 381 -20.52 -7.01 18.76
C ASN A 381 -19.20 -7.03 19.55
N ILE A 382 -18.35 -6.02 19.34
CA ILE A 382 -17.06 -5.88 20.02
C ILE A 382 -17.26 -5.69 21.53
N ALA A 383 -18.14 -4.79 21.95
CA ALA A 383 -18.44 -4.52 23.35
C ALA A 383 -19.01 -5.75 24.06
N THR A 384 -19.86 -6.53 23.37
CA THR A 384 -20.38 -7.79 23.90
C THR A 384 -19.25 -8.80 24.15
N LEU A 385 -18.31 -8.94 23.21
CA LEU A 385 -17.15 -9.82 23.36
C LEU A 385 -16.23 -9.38 24.51
N VAL A 386 -16.00 -8.07 24.64
CA VAL A 386 -15.15 -7.49 25.68
C VAL A 386 -15.78 -7.61 27.07
N CYS A 387 -17.08 -7.32 27.21
CA CYS A 387 -17.75 -7.29 28.51
C CYS A 387 -18.30 -8.63 29.01
N LYS A 388 -18.72 -9.54 28.12
CA LYS A 388 -19.47 -10.76 28.50
C LYS A 388 -18.73 -12.08 28.29
N SER A 389 -17.58 -12.10 27.61
CA SER A 389 -16.87 -13.36 27.33
C SER A 389 -15.75 -13.65 28.34
N GLU A 390 -15.38 -14.92 28.49
CA GLU A 390 -14.18 -15.37 29.23
C GLU A 390 -12.86 -14.91 28.57
N LYS A 391 -12.88 -13.91 27.68
CA LYS A 391 -11.74 -13.45 26.89
C LYS A 391 -11.12 -14.60 26.08
N GLN A 392 -11.95 -15.48 25.48
CA GLN A 392 -11.45 -16.58 24.66
C GLN A 392 -11.64 -16.37 23.14
N TYR A 393 -12.49 -15.42 22.72
CA TYR A 393 -12.87 -15.27 21.31
C TYR A 393 -12.42 -13.93 20.71
N ARG A 394 -11.65 -14.00 19.62
CA ARG A 394 -11.35 -12.84 18.76
C ARG A 394 -12.49 -12.59 17.78
N PHE A 395 -12.84 -11.32 17.58
CA PHE A 395 -13.67 -10.94 16.44
C PHE A 395 -12.83 -11.09 15.16
N PRO A 396 -13.27 -11.84 14.13
CA PRO A 396 -12.46 -12.10 12.93
C PRO A 396 -12.50 -10.92 11.96
N PHE A 397 -11.57 -9.97 12.14
CA PHE A 397 -11.48 -8.77 11.29
C PHE A 397 -11.11 -9.09 9.85
N ASP A 398 -10.38 -10.18 9.61
CA ASP A 398 -10.09 -10.75 8.29
C ASP A 398 -11.35 -11.16 7.54
N ILE A 399 -12.31 -11.80 8.20
CA ILE A 399 -13.60 -12.15 7.58
C ILE A 399 -14.47 -10.89 7.45
N TYR A 400 -14.38 -9.96 8.40
CA TYR A 400 -15.17 -8.72 8.38
C TYR A 400 -14.72 -7.72 7.30
N LYS A 401 -13.42 -7.60 7.07
CA LYS A 401 -12.81 -6.60 6.15
C LYS A 401 -12.34 -7.20 4.82
N GLY A 402 -11.99 -8.48 4.80
CA GLY A 402 -11.26 -9.11 3.70
C GLY A 402 -11.94 -8.99 2.34
N GLU A 403 -11.39 -8.13 1.49
CA GLU A 403 -11.67 -8.10 0.05
C GLU A 403 -10.99 -9.31 -0.60
N THR A 404 -11.75 -10.27 -1.13
CA THR A 404 -11.25 -11.11 -2.22
C THR A 404 -12.16 -10.97 -3.44
N ALA A 405 -11.65 -11.31 -4.61
CA ALA A 405 -12.30 -11.12 -5.91
C ALA A 405 -13.76 -11.66 -6.00
N ASP A 406 -14.13 -12.64 -5.17
CA ASP A 406 -15.49 -13.21 -5.10
C ASP A 406 -16.26 -12.88 -3.80
N LYS A 407 -15.83 -11.90 -2.97
CA LYS A 407 -16.23 -11.86 -1.55
C LYS A 407 -17.34 -10.90 -1.11
N ILE A 408 -17.87 -11.38 0.00
CA ILE A 408 -18.90 -10.96 0.92
C ILE A 408 -18.76 -9.50 1.39
N LYS A 409 -19.65 -8.64 0.92
CA LYS A 409 -19.84 -7.27 1.46
C LYS A 409 -20.63 -7.37 2.77
N TRP A 410 -20.17 -6.81 3.88
CA TRP A 410 -21.01 -6.73 5.08
C TRP A 410 -22.09 -5.65 4.93
N ASP A 411 -23.31 -6.00 5.30
CA ASP A 411 -24.50 -5.18 5.21
C ASP A 411 -25.31 -5.19 6.51
N ILE A 412 -26.36 -4.39 6.53
CA ILE A 412 -27.34 -4.35 7.59
C ILE A 412 -28.54 -5.18 7.17
N GLU A 413 -28.89 -6.14 8.01
CA GLU A 413 -30.04 -7.04 7.87
C GLU A 413 -31.24 -6.46 8.63
N HIS A 414 -32.43 -6.53 8.02
CA HIS A 414 -33.70 -6.14 8.65
C HIS A 414 -34.43 -7.37 9.20
N ILE A 415 -34.65 -7.38 10.50
CA ILE A 415 -35.34 -8.43 11.24
C ILE A 415 -36.85 -8.19 11.10
N HIS A 416 -37.44 -8.64 9.99
CA HIS A 416 -38.88 -8.46 9.75
C HIS A 416 -39.72 -9.27 10.75
N ALA A 417 -40.75 -8.61 11.29
CA ALA A 417 -41.62 -9.15 12.33
C ALA A 417 -42.68 -10.14 11.80
N THR A 418 -43.12 -10.04 10.55
CA THR A 418 -44.30 -10.78 10.04
C THR A 418 -44.24 -11.10 8.55
N ALA A 419 -45.01 -12.12 8.13
CA ALA A 419 -45.19 -12.56 6.74
C ALA A 419 -46.10 -11.63 5.90
N ASP A 420 -46.34 -10.41 6.38
CA ASP A 420 -47.27 -9.46 5.75
C ASP A 420 -46.47 -8.55 4.82
N GLU A 421 -46.49 -8.85 3.52
CA GLU A 421 -45.71 -8.15 2.48
C GLU A 421 -46.03 -6.65 2.36
N THR A 422 -47.08 -6.18 3.03
CA THR A 422 -47.57 -4.79 2.99
C THR A 422 -47.13 -3.91 4.17
N ALA A 423 -46.42 -4.45 5.17
CA ALA A 423 -45.91 -3.65 6.28
C ALA A 423 -44.59 -2.95 5.87
N GLU A 424 -44.53 -1.62 6.00
CA GLU A 424 -43.28 -0.85 5.79
C GLU A 424 -42.17 -1.40 6.70
N ALA A 425 -40.94 -1.44 6.18
CA ALA A 425 -39.78 -1.87 6.95
C ALA A 425 -39.61 -0.94 8.16
N ASP A 426 -39.70 -1.50 9.36
CA ASP A 426 -39.40 -0.77 10.59
C ASP A 426 -37.87 -0.65 10.72
N ASP A 427 -37.37 0.47 10.21
CA ASP A 427 -35.97 0.86 10.08
C ASP A 427 -35.30 1.24 11.42
N ASN A 428 -35.99 1.04 12.54
CA ASN A 428 -35.43 1.22 13.87
C ASN A 428 -34.29 0.22 14.12
N ILE A 429 -33.22 0.65 14.80
CA ILE A 429 -32.08 -0.21 15.13
C ILE A 429 -32.44 -1.50 15.88
N GLY A 430 -33.57 -1.52 16.59
CA GLY A 430 -34.14 -2.73 17.21
C GLY A 430 -34.48 -3.86 16.24
N ASN A 431 -34.56 -3.55 14.93
CA ASN A 431 -34.72 -4.52 13.85
C ASN A 431 -33.48 -4.67 12.98
N LEU A 432 -32.35 -4.06 13.37
CA LEU A 432 -31.16 -4.08 12.53
C LEU A 432 -30.08 -4.93 13.15
N THR A 433 -29.42 -5.71 12.31
CA THR A 433 -28.26 -6.49 12.72
C THR A 433 -27.21 -6.57 11.62
N LEU A 434 -25.98 -6.90 12.01
CA LEU A 434 -24.86 -6.99 11.07
C LEU A 434 -24.89 -8.37 10.41
N LEU A 435 -24.94 -8.42 9.09
CA LEU A 435 -24.87 -9.67 8.36
C LEU A 435 -24.13 -9.50 7.05
N ASP A 436 -23.63 -10.60 6.55
CA ASP A 436 -22.96 -10.67 5.28
C ASP A 436 -24.01 -10.54 4.13
N ALA A 437 -23.70 -9.75 3.09
CA ALA A 437 -24.66 -9.37 2.06
C ALA A 437 -25.08 -10.55 1.19
N GLN A 438 -24.29 -11.61 1.10
CA GLN A 438 -24.69 -12.80 0.36
C GLN A 438 -25.81 -13.51 1.10
N THR A 439 -25.66 -13.70 2.41
CA THR A 439 -26.71 -14.29 3.24
C THR A 439 -27.94 -13.38 3.30
N ASN A 440 -27.76 -12.07 3.51
CA ASN A 440 -28.87 -11.11 3.52
C ASN A 440 -29.70 -11.16 2.20
N ARG A 441 -29.02 -11.25 1.04
CA ARG A 441 -29.71 -11.43 -0.26
C ARG A 441 -30.39 -12.77 -0.44
N SER A 442 -29.95 -13.83 0.25
CA SER A 442 -30.40 -15.20 -0.01
C SER A 442 -31.87 -15.45 0.36
N TYR A 443 -32.39 -14.74 1.36
CA TYR A 443 -33.77 -14.92 1.84
C TYR A 443 -34.62 -13.63 1.80
N GLN A 444 -34.08 -12.48 1.38
CA GLN A 444 -34.83 -11.23 1.16
C GLN A 444 -35.78 -10.87 2.34
N ASN A 445 -37.08 -10.79 2.08
CA ASN A 445 -38.13 -10.45 3.05
C ASN A 445 -38.70 -11.68 3.77
N ALA A 446 -37.96 -12.79 3.84
CA ALA A 446 -38.43 -14.01 4.50
C ALA A 446 -38.84 -13.76 5.97
N PRO A 447 -39.83 -14.48 6.49
CA PRO A 447 -40.22 -14.37 7.90
C PRO A 447 -39.07 -14.73 8.85
N PHE A 448 -39.14 -14.22 10.08
CA PHE A 448 -38.12 -14.43 11.12
C PHE A 448 -37.70 -15.90 11.30
N ILE A 449 -38.66 -16.85 11.31
CA ILE A 449 -38.37 -18.29 11.47
C ILE A 449 -37.47 -18.85 10.34
N GLU A 450 -37.66 -18.40 9.10
CA GLU A 450 -36.86 -18.85 7.97
C GLU A 450 -35.46 -18.22 8.02
N LYS A 451 -35.37 -16.92 8.31
CA LYS A 451 -34.08 -16.24 8.55
C LYS A 451 -33.29 -16.96 9.66
N ARG A 452 -33.96 -17.29 10.76
CA ARG A 452 -33.39 -18.03 11.90
C ARG A 452 -32.81 -19.39 11.48
N LYS A 453 -33.55 -20.18 10.68
CA LYS A 453 -33.05 -21.46 10.15
C LYS A 453 -31.77 -21.28 9.35
N VAL A 454 -31.73 -20.29 8.45
CA VAL A 454 -30.54 -20.00 7.63
C VAL A 454 -29.34 -19.62 8.49
N ILE A 455 -29.54 -18.79 9.51
CA ILE A 455 -28.46 -18.39 10.42
C ILE A 455 -27.92 -19.57 11.24
N ILE A 456 -28.80 -20.45 11.74
CA ILE A 456 -28.40 -21.67 12.46
C ILE A 456 -27.66 -22.63 11.53
N GLU A 457 -28.13 -22.82 10.30
CA GLU A 457 -27.47 -23.67 9.30
C GLU A 457 -26.10 -23.11 8.90
N ARG A 458 -25.98 -21.80 8.78
CA ARG A 458 -24.72 -21.13 8.49
C ARG A 458 -23.71 -21.38 9.61
N GLU A 459 -24.12 -21.24 10.85
CA GLU A 459 -23.28 -21.53 12.01
C GLU A 459 -22.91 -23.02 12.08
N SER A 460 -23.84 -23.94 11.80
CA SER A 460 -23.55 -25.39 11.82
C SER A 460 -22.55 -25.81 10.75
N LYS A 461 -22.44 -25.04 9.66
CA LYS A 461 -21.41 -25.17 8.63
C LYS A 461 -20.06 -24.51 9.00
N GLY A 462 -19.94 -23.93 10.19
CA GLY A 462 -18.75 -23.23 10.66
C GLY A 462 -18.51 -21.88 9.98
N LEU A 463 -19.52 -21.34 9.29
CA LEU A 463 -19.42 -20.03 8.66
C LEU A 463 -19.62 -18.95 9.73
N PHE A 464 -18.81 -17.89 9.65
CA PHE A 464 -18.87 -16.82 10.62
C PHE A 464 -20.22 -16.08 10.58
N VAL A 465 -20.81 -15.93 11.77
CA VAL A 465 -21.97 -15.11 12.08
C VAL A 465 -21.59 -14.24 13.29
N PRO A 466 -21.78 -12.90 13.24
CA PRO A 466 -21.47 -12.06 14.39
C PRO A 466 -22.27 -12.48 15.63
N LEU A 467 -21.65 -12.40 16.80
CA LEU A 467 -22.23 -12.88 18.06
C LEU A 467 -23.59 -12.23 18.34
N CYS A 468 -23.73 -10.93 18.13
CA CYS A 468 -24.99 -10.24 18.40
C CYS A 468 -26.08 -10.62 17.39
N THR A 469 -25.71 -10.87 16.14
CA THR A 469 -26.62 -11.38 15.11
C THR A 469 -27.15 -12.75 15.50
N LYS A 470 -26.27 -13.66 15.92
CA LYS A 470 -26.65 -14.96 16.46
C LYS A 470 -27.59 -14.81 17.65
N ASN A 471 -27.26 -13.95 18.61
CA ASN A 471 -28.04 -13.75 19.82
C ASN A 471 -29.47 -13.26 19.54
N ILE A 472 -29.67 -12.43 18.52
CA ILE A 472 -31.00 -12.00 18.05
C ILE A 472 -31.82 -13.19 17.57
N PHE A 473 -31.28 -13.99 16.64
CA PHE A 473 -32.00 -15.13 16.08
C PHE A 473 -32.17 -16.29 17.08
N LEU A 474 -31.43 -16.29 18.19
CA LEU A 474 -31.64 -17.19 19.32
C LEU A 474 -32.49 -16.57 20.44
N LYS A 475 -32.98 -15.34 20.27
CA LYS A 475 -33.73 -14.57 21.28
C LYS A 475 -33.03 -14.48 22.65
N VAL A 476 -31.71 -14.39 22.66
CA VAL A 476 -30.89 -14.31 23.89
C VAL A 476 -31.16 -13.01 24.66
N TYR A 477 -31.57 -11.95 23.96
CA TYR A 477 -31.87 -10.66 24.58
C TYR A 477 -33.30 -10.58 25.13
N SER A 478 -34.22 -11.41 24.63
CA SER A 478 -35.64 -11.38 24.97
C SER A 478 -35.89 -11.88 26.38
N LYS A 479 -36.67 -11.14 27.17
CA LYS A 479 -37.09 -11.56 28.52
C LYS A 479 -38.25 -12.57 28.46
N ASN A 480 -39.08 -12.50 27.42
CA ASN A 480 -40.21 -13.40 27.19
C ASN A 480 -39.92 -14.36 26.04
N LEU A 481 -39.86 -15.66 26.33
CA LEU A 481 -39.57 -16.73 25.35
C LEU A 481 -40.82 -17.54 24.97
N SER A 482 -42.02 -17.01 25.22
CA SER A 482 -43.29 -17.70 24.92
C SER A 482 -43.49 -17.97 23.43
N ASN A 483 -42.94 -17.12 22.55
CA ASN A 483 -43.00 -17.27 21.11
C ASN A 483 -41.60 -17.13 20.50
N MET A 484 -41.07 -18.22 19.93
CA MET A 484 -39.70 -18.26 19.38
C MET A 484 -39.66 -18.08 17.85
N ASP A 485 -40.83 -17.97 17.21
CA ASP A 485 -40.97 -17.99 15.74
C ASP A 485 -41.18 -16.60 15.14
N ILE A 486 -41.53 -15.60 15.98
CA ILE A 486 -41.87 -14.24 15.58
C ILE A 486 -40.94 -13.25 16.31
N TRP A 487 -40.47 -12.20 15.63
CA TRP A 487 -39.75 -11.08 16.26
C TRP A 487 -40.75 -9.98 16.65
N GLU A 488 -41.07 -9.90 17.93
CA GLU A 488 -42.13 -9.05 18.47
C GLU A 488 -41.61 -7.67 18.89
N THR A 489 -42.50 -6.71 19.09
CA THR A 489 -42.13 -5.35 19.54
C THR A 489 -41.41 -5.35 20.89
N GLU A 490 -41.74 -6.27 21.79
CA GLU A 490 -41.02 -6.40 23.07
C GLU A 490 -39.59 -6.93 22.87
N ASP A 491 -39.36 -7.83 21.89
CA ASP A 491 -38.01 -8.31 21.56
C ASP A 491 -37.12 -7.16 21.08
N LYS A 492 -37.67 -6.26 20.25
CA LYS A 492 -36.97 -5.05 19.77
C LYS A 492 -36.52 -4.16 20.93
N LYS A 493 -37.42 -3.94 21.89
CA LYS A 493 -37.16 -3.11 23.08
C LYS A 493 -36.11 -3.76 23.97
N ASP A 494 -36.26 -5.05 24.28
CA ASP A 494 -35.29 -5.80 25.08
C ASP A 494 -33.89 -5.83 24.43
N TYR A 495 -33.83 -5.93 23.10
CA TYR A 495 -32.58 -5.83 22.36
C TYR A 495 -31.91 -4.46 22.47
N ILE A 496 -32.69 -3.36 22.35
CA ILE A 496 -32.18 -2.00 22.55
C ILE A 496 -31.68 -1.79 23.98
N ASP A 497 -32.42 -2.27 24.99
CA ASP A 497 -32.02 -2.20 26.40
C ASP A 497 -30.70 -2.93 26.62
N ALA A 498 -30.57 -4.16 26.10
CA ALA A 498 -29.34 -4.94 26.19
C ALA A 498 -28.15 -4.26 25.47
N MET A 499 -28.39 -3.57 24.36
CA MET A 499 -27.39 -2.77 23.66
C MET A 499 -26.93 -1.60 24.51
N ASN A 500 -27.86 -0.83 25.09
CA ASN A 500 -27.55 0.28 25.99
C ASN A 500 -26.71 -0.17 27.19
N ASP A 501 -27.14 -1.22 27.88
CA ASP A 501 -26.45 -1.73 29.08
C ASP A 501 -25.02 -2.18 28.76
N THR A 502 -24.85 -2.89 27.63
CA THR A 502 -23.54 -3.40 27.21
C THR A 502 -22.61 -2.26 26.82
N LEU A 503 -23.09 -1.29 26.04
CA LEU A 503 -22.29 -0.13 25.64
C LEU A 503 -21.95 0.75 26.85
N GLU A 504 -22.87 0.93 27.79
CA GLU A 504 -22.62 1.69 29.01
C GLU A 504 -21.54 1.00 29.87
N SER A 505 -21.62 -0.32 30.05
CA SER A 505 -20.61 -1.11 30.76
C SER A 505 -19.24 -1.01 30.08
N PHE A 506 -19.21 -1.12 28.76
CA PHE A 506 -18.01 -1.02 27.94
C PHE A 506 -17.33 0.36 28.08
N PHE A 507 -18.07 1.45 27.93
CA PHE A 507 -17.51 2.80 28.07
C PHE A 507 -17.12 3.16 29.51
N LYS A 508 -17.73 2.51 30.52
CA LYS A 508 -17.29 2.61 31.91
C LYS A 508 -16.05 1.77 32.23
N GLY A 509 -15.57 0.96 31.28
CA GLY A 509 -14.40 0.09 31.46
C GLY A 509 -14.63 -1.05 32.45
N ARG A 510 -15.88 -1.52 32.58
CA ARG A 510 -16.26 -2.58 33.52
C ARG A 510 -16.12 -3.95 32.83
N PHE A 511 -14.88 -4.46 32.70
CA PHE A 511 -14.55 -5.77 32.09
C PHE A 511 -13.10 -6.25 32.38
#